data_AF-A0A7Y4TPB9-F1
#
_entry.id   AF-A0A7Y4TPB9-F1
#
_cell.length_a   1.000
_cell.length_b   1.000
_cell.length_c   1.000
_cell.angle_alpha   90.00
_cell.angle_beta   90.00
_cell.angle_gamma   90.00
#
_symmetry.space_group_name_H-M   'P 1'
#
loop_
_entity.id
_entity.type
_entity.pdbx_description
1 polymer ?
#
loop_
_entity_poly.entity_id
_entity_poly.type
_entity_poly.pdbx_seq_one_letter_code
_entity_poly.pdbx_strand_id
1 'polypeptide(L)'
;QDDLVEGKEYEWRCRAGARYLYIDEFGMVNWCSQQRGTPGIPLLEYTRADMEREYITEKWCAPTCTIQCVHQVGHLDAWRDKQISIVDYNKQNGNGLKKETVAQVLGAD
;
A
#
# COMPACT_ATOMS: atom_id res chain seq x y z
N GLN A 1 7.89 -20.54 -3.88
CA GLN A 1 8.74 -19.33 -3.82
C GLN A 1 9.98 -19.56 -4.67
N ASP A 2 9.87 -20.37 -5.72
CA ASP A 2 11.04 -20.99 -6.37
C ASP A 2 11.77 -19.95 -7.22
N ASP A 3 11.00 -19.05 -7.85
CA ASP A 3 11.53 -17.87 -8.56
C ASP A 3 12.43 -17.01 -7.67
N LEU A 4 12.02 -16.73 -6.43
CA LEU A 4 12.84 -15.92 -5.49
C LEU A 4 14.15 -16.62 -5.12
N VAL A 5 14.15 -17.96 -5.02
CA VAL A 5 15.36 -18.75 -4.75
C VAL A 5 16.32 -18.68 -5.93
N GLU A 6 15.79 -18.59 -7.16
CA GLU A 6 16.56 -18.40 -8.39
C GLU A 6 16.97 -16.92 -8.63
N GLY A 7 16.66 -16.01 -7.70
CA GLY A 7 16.94 -14.59 -7.83
C GLY A 7 16.03 -13.86 -8.83
N LYS A 8 14.92 -14.47 -9.22
CA LYS A 8 13.90 -13.87 -10.08
C LYS A 8 12.86 -13.12 -9.26
N GLU A 9 12.17 -12.20 -9.92
CA GLU A 9 11.04 -11.49 -9.34
C GLU A 9 9.78 -12.36 -9.32
N TYR A 10 8.92 -12.08 -8.36
CA TYR A 10 7.63 -12.74 -8.19
C TYR A 10 6.51 -11.69 -8.12
N GLU A 11 5.46 -11.86 -8.93
CA GLU A 11 4.31 -10.95 -8.93
C GLU A 11 3.33 -11.32 -7.81
N TRP A 12 3.15 -10.41 -6.85
CA TRP A 12 2.18 -10.55 -5.77
C TRP A 12 1.83 -9.20 -5.15
N ARG A 13 0.91 -9.20 -4.18
CA ARG A 13 0.33 -7.98 -3.59
C ARG A 13 0.74 -7.87 -2.12
N CYS A 14 1.63 -6.93 -1.82
CA CYS A 14 2.10 -6.71 -0.47
C CYS A 14 1.19 -5.73 0.30
N ARG A 15 0.46 -6.24 1.29
CA ARG A 15 -0.49 -5.49 2.13
C ARG A 15 0.10 -4.93 3.43
N ALA A 16 1.42 -4.87 3.51
CA ALA A 16 2.15 -4.18 4.57
C ALA A 16 1.67 -2.71 4.69
N GLY A 17 1.57 -2.19 5.91
CA GLY A 17 1.00 -0.87 6.19
C GLY A 17 -0.54 -0.79 6.15
N ALA A 18 -1.24 -1.83 5.69
CA ALA A 18 -2.71 -1.81 5.64
C ALA A 18 -3.35 -2.98 6.39
N ARG A 19 -3.04 -4.21 5.96
CA ARG A 19 -3.57 -5.45 6.55
C ARG A 19 -2.57 -6.10 7.51
N TYR A 20 -1.32 -5.67 7.44
CA TYR A 20 -0.23 -6.03 8.33
C TYR A 20 0.47 -4.74 8.77
N LEU A 21 0.41 -4.42 10.06
CA LEU A 21 1.12 -3.26 10.63
C LEU A 21 2.33 -3.75 11.41
N TYR A 22 3.49 -3.19 11.12
CA TYR A 22 4.69 -3.38 11.92
C TYR A 22 4.95 -2.11 12.72
N ILE A 23 4.91 -2.22 14.04
CA ILE A 23 5.15 -1.10 14.96
C ILE A 23 6.44 -1.39 15.69
N ASP A 24 7.38 -0.45 15.64
CA ASP A 24 8.68 -0.61 16.27
C ASP A 24 8.72 -0.09 17.72
N GLU A 25 9.89 -0.18 18.35
CA GLU A 25 10.13 0.21 19.74
C GLU A 25 9.91 1.70 20.03
N PHE A 26 9.89 2.54 19.00
CA PHE A 26 9.62 3.97 19.12
C PHE A 26 8.17 4.33 18.84
N GLY A 27 7.31 3.33 18.60
CA GLY A 27 5.91 3.53 18.24
C GLY A 27 5.72 3.99 16.79
N MET A 28 6.68 3.73 15.91
CA MET A 28 6.59 4.10 14.49
C MET A 28 5.97 2.96 13.68
N VAL A 29 5.00 3.30 12.84
CA VAL A 29 4.41 2.38 11.85
C VAL A 29 5.31 2.31 10.63
N ASN A 30 5.76 1.10 10.36
CA ASN A 30 6.55 0.71 9.19
C ASN A 30 5.76 -0.33 8.39
N TRP A 31 6.15 -0.56 7.14
CA TRP A 31 5.57 -1.59 6.29
C TRP A 31 5.80 -2.97 6.90
N CYS A 32 7.05 -3.29 7.20
CA CYS A 32 7.45 -4.55 7.85
C CYS A 32 8.83 -4.43 8.50
N SER A 33 9.31 -5.51 9.11
CA SER A 33 10.63 -5.56 9.77
C SER A 33 11.81 -5.23 8.85
N GLN A 34 11.70 -5.52 7.54
CA GLN A 34 12.77 -5.21 6.57
C GLN A 34 12.70 -3.79 6.03
N GLN A 35 11.54 -3.15 6.13
CA GLN A 35 11.27 -1.81 5.61
C GLN A 35 11.00 -0.86 6.77
N ARG A 36 11.89 -0.88 7.77
CA ARG A 36 11.89 0.12 8.86
C ARG A 36 12.22 1.49 8.28
N GLY A 37 11.52 2.51 8.74
CA GLY A 37 11.58 3.88 8.21
C GLY A 37 10.60 4.16 7.07
N THR A 38 9.80 3.20 6.61
CA THR A 38 8.79 3.44 5.58
C THR A 38 7.48 2.74 5.96
N PRO A 39 6.34 3.45 6.12
CA PRO A 39 6.21 4.90 5.94
C PRO A 39 6.86 5.71 7.07
N GLY A 40 7.15 5.11 8.22
CA GLY A 40 7.81 5.80 9.33
C GLY A 40 6.92 6.88 9.94
N ILE A 41 5.63 6.57 10.13
CA ILE A 41 4.64 7.49 10.70
C ILE A 41 4.36 7.09 12.15
N PRO A 42 4.33 8.02 13.11
CA PRO A 42 3.97 7.69 14.48
C PRO A 42 2.59 7.01 14.56
N LEU A 43 2.45 5.98 15.39
CA LEU A 43 1.20 5.20 15.49
C LEU A 43 -0.04 6.07 15.75
N LEU A 44 0.12 7.12 16.55
CA LEU A 44 -0.97 8.05 16.89
C LEU A 44 -1.36 8.97 15.73
N GLU A 45 -0.50 9.10 14.72
CA GLU A 45 -0.73 9.89 13.51
C GLU A 45 -1.11 9.02 12.31
N TYR A 46 -1.03 7.69 12.43
CA TYR A 46 -1.30 6.77 11.33
C TYR A 46 -2.81 6.65 11.08
N THR A 47 -3.26 7.17 9.93
CA THR A 47 -4.68 7.34 9.65
C THR A 47 -5.26 6.21 8.80
N ARG A 48 -6.60 6.21 8.65
CA ARG A 48 -7.28 5.36 7.65
C ARG A 48 -6.84 5.67 6.23
N ALA A 49 -6.56 6.93 5.91
CA ALA A 49 -6.08 7.32 4.59
C ALA A 49 -4.69 6.72 4.31
N ASP A 50 -3.84 6.60 5.34
CA ASP A 50 -2.57 5.90 5.21
C ASP A 50 -2.79 4.40 4.94
N MET A 51 -3.64 3.73 5.71
CA MET A 51 -3.96 2.32 5.48
C MET A 51 -4.56 2.08 4.08
N GLU A 52 -5.40 2.98 3.59
CA GLU A 52 -5.98 2.90 2.25
C GLU A 52 -4.92 3.08 1.16
N ARG A 53 -4.06 4.09 1.29
CA ARG A 53 -2.90 4.27 0.40
C ARG A 53 -2.07 2.99 0.36
N GLU A 54 -1.66 2.48 1.51
CA GLU A 54 -0.82 1.29 1.59
C GLU A 54 -1.50 0.00 1.12
N TYR A 55 -2.85 -0.05 1.15
CA TYR A 55 -3.60 -1.15 0.57
C TYR A 55 -3.54 -1.09 -0.96
N ILE A 56 -3.78 0.09 -1.55
CA ILE A 56 -3.95 0.29 -2.99
C ILE A 56 -2.60 0.31 -3.72
N THR A 57 -1.56 0.90 -3.12
CA THR A 57 -0.29 1.13 -3.82
C THR A 57 0.66 -0.06 -3.73
N GLU A 58 1.28 -0.38 -4.86
CA GLU A 58 2.41 -1.32 -4.93
C GLU A 58 3.59 -0.84 -4.09
N LYS A 59 4.36 -1.80 -3.58
CA LYS A 59 5.59 -1.54 -2.82
C LYS A 59 6.77 -1.94 -3.67
N TRP A 60 7.73 -1.04 -3.80
CA TRP A 60 8.92 -1.24 -4.62
C TRP A 60 9.73 -2.47 -4.23
N CYS A 61 9.68 -2.89 -2.96
CA CYS A 61 10.39 -4.07 -2.47
C CYS A 61 9.61 -5.38 -2.64
N ALA A 62 8.35 -5.35 -3.09
CA ALA A 62 7.51 -6.55 -3.16
C ALA A 62 8.07 -7.61 -4.13
N PRO A 63 8.50 -7.29 -5.37
CA PRO A 63 8.88 -8.29 -6.36
C PRO A 63 10.00 -9.25 -5.91
N THR A 64 10.88 -8.79 -5.02
CA THR A 64 12.03 -9.55 -4.51
C THR A 64 11.92 -9.89 -3.02
N CYS A 65 10.73 -9.73 -2.42
CA CYS A 65 10.54 -9.93 -0.99
C CYS A 65 10.56 -11.41 -0.61
N THR A 66 11.42 -11.78 0.34
CA THR A 66 11.56 -13.16 0.86
C THR A 66 10.88 -13.38 2.23
N ILE A 67 10.19 -12.36 2.76
CA ILE A 67 9.75 -12.36 4.16
C ILE A 67 8.36 -12.95 4.32
N GLN A 68 8.28 -14.11 4.97
CA GLN A 68 7.05 -14.89 5.02
C GLN A 68 5.88 -14.22 5.75
N CYS A 69 6.12 -13.37 6.75
CA CYS A 69 5.03 -12.77 7.55
C CYS A 69 4.06 -11.95 6.69
N VAL A 70 4.58 -11.15 5.75
CA VAL A 70 3.76 -10.33 4.85
C VAL A 70 3.20 -11.13 3.67
N HIS A 71 3.91 -12.17 3.22
CA HIS A 71 3.42 -13.11 2.20
C HIS A 71 2.18 -13.86 2.67
N GLN A 72 2.15 -14.33 3.91
CA GLN A 72 0.98 -15.02 4.47
C GLN A 72 -0.26 -14.13 4.50
N VAL A 73 -0.11 -12.88 4.94
CA VAL A 73 -1.21 -11.90 4.92
C VAL A 73 -1.62 -11.56 3.49
N GLY A 74 -0.64 -11.36 2.59
CA GLY A 74 -0.90 -11.11 1.17
C GLY A 74 -1.65 -12.25 0.50
N HIS A 75 -1.34 -13.51 0.83
CA HIS A 75 -2.04 -14.68 0.30
C HIS A 75 -3.51 -14.72 0.72
N LEU A 76 -3.81 -14.44 2.00
CA LEU A 76 -5.20 -14.34 2.50
C LEU A 76 -6.00 -13.24 1.80
N ASP A 77 -5.31 -12.20 1.34
CA ASP A 77 -5.88 -11.00 0.73
C ASP A 77 -5.77 -11.00 -0.81
N ALA A 78 -5.26 -12.09 -1.40
CA ALA A 78 -4.95 -12.20 -2.83
C ALA A 78 -6.22 -12.23 -3.73
N TRP A 79 -7.38 -12.55 -3.16
CA TRP A 79 -8.66 -12.50 -3.85
C TRP A 79 -9.23 -11.08 -3.97
N ARG A 80 -8.70 -10.12 -3.20
CA ARG A 80 -9.13 -8.72 -3.27
C ARG A 80 -8.47 -7.95 -4.42
N ASP A 81 -8.78 -6.66 -4.53
CA ASP A 81 -8.35 -5.76 -5.60
C ASP A 81 -6.83 -5.81 -5.87
N LYS A 82 -6.44 -5.59 -7.12
CA LYS A 82 -5.02 -5.45 -7.48
C LYS A 82 -4.42 -4.19 -6.85
N GLN A 83 -3.11 -4.21 -6.63
CA GLN A 83 -2.38 -2.99 -6.33
C GLN A 83 -2.05 -2.26 -7.63
N ILE A 84 -1.90 -0.94 -7.55
CA ILE A 84 -1.52 -0.08 -8.67
C ILE A 84 -0.26 0.70 -8.32
N SER A 85 0.41 1.23 -9.33
CA SER A 85 1.57 2.07 -9.12
C SER A 85 1.21 3.32 -8.30
N ILE A 86 2.18 3.87 -7.56
CA ILE A 86 1.99 5.13 -6.83
C ILE A 86 1.63 6.29 -7.78
N VAL A 87 2.10 6.24 -9.03
CA VAL A 87 1.79 7.24 -10.05
C VAL A 87 0.30 7.20 -10.41
N ASP A 88 -0.25 6.00 -10.62
CA ASP A 88 -1.67 5.82 -10.92
C ASP A 88 -2.55 6.19 -9.73
N TYR A 89 -2.13 5.81 -8.51
CA TYR A 89 -2.80 6.22 -7.29
C TYR A 89 -2.87 7.75 -7.15
N ASN A 90 -1.75 8.44 -7.37
CA ASN A 90 -1.72 9.90 -7.33
C ASN A 90 -2.54 10.54 -8.44
N LYS A 91 -2.64 9.91 -9.62
CA LYS A 91 -3.53 10.38 -10.69
C LYS A 91 -5.00 10.26 -10.31
N GLN A 92 -5.38 9.20 -9.59
CA GLN A 92 -6.74 8.96 -9.12
C GLN A 92 -7.13 9.87 -7.94
N ASN A 93 -6.18 10.13 -7.01
CA ASN A 93 -6.46 10.84 -5.76
C ASN A 93 -5.96 12.29 -5.71
N GLY A 94 -5.04 12.68 -6.61
CA GLY A 94 -4.38 14.00 -6.59
C GLY A 94 -5.17 15.11 -7.29
N ASN A 95 -6.14 14.75 -8.12
CA ASN A 95 -7.07 15.69 -8.74
C ASN A 95 -8.49 15.22 -8.46
N GLY A 96 -9.07 15.67 -7.34
CA GLY A 96 -10.52 15.57 -7.14
C GLY A 96 -11.27 16.12 -8.36
N LEU A 97 -12.53 15.71 -8.55
CA LEU A 97 -13.37 16.26 -9.62
C LEU A 97 -13.27 17.78 -9.59
N LYS A 98 -12.97 18.40 -10.74
CA LYS A 98 -12.92 19.86 -10.84
C LYS A 98 -14.25 20.41 -10.34
N LYS A 99 -14.23 21.52 -9.60
CA LYS A 99 -15.46 22.16 -9.09
C LYS A 99 -16.47 22.40 -10.23
N GLU A 100 -15.98 22.74 -11.42
CA GLU A 100 -16.80 22.88 -12.62
C GLU A 100 -17.54 21.57 -12.98
N THR A 101 -16.84 20.42 -12.93
CA THR A 101 -17.41 19.10 -13.20
C THR A 101 -18.45 18.70 -12.15
N VAL A 102 -18.22 19.04 -10.87
CA VAL A 102 -19.18 18.78 -9.80
C VAL A 102 -20.42 19.67 -9.94
N ALA A 103 -20.24 20.96 -10.25
CA ALA A 103 -21.34 21.92 -10.46
C ALA A 103 -22.25 21.49 -11.63
N GLN A 104 -21.64 21.11 -12.76
CA GLN A 104 -22.36 20.64 -13.94
C GLN A 104 -23.21 19.39 -13.67
N VAL A 105 -22.68 18.42 -12.92
CA VAL A 105 -23.41 17.18 -12.56
C VAL A 105 -24.53 17.44 -11.56
N LEU A 106 -24.33 18.39 -10.64
CA LEU A 106 -25.34 18.77 -9.65
C LEU A 106 -26.39 19.75 -10.20
N GLY A 107 -26.28 20.19 -11.46
CA GLY A 107 -27.18 21.18 -12.06
C GLY A 107 -27.16 22.52 -11.32
N ALA A 108 -26.02 22.85 -10.72
CA ALA A 108 -25.84 24.03 -9.87
C ALA A 108 -25.11 25.18 -10.60
N ASP A 109 -25.15 25.19 -11.93
CA ASP A 109 -24.58 26.24 -12.78
C ASP A 109 -25.33 27.57 -12.67
#